data_AF-A0A960STG0-F1
#
_entry.id   AF-A0A960STG0-F1
#
_cell.length_a   1.000
_cell.length_b   1.000
_cell.length_c   1.000
_cell.angle_alpha   90.00
_cell.angle_beta   90.00
_cell.angle_gamma   90.00
#
_symmetry.space_group_name_H-M   'P 1'
#
loop_
_entity.id
_entity.type
_entity.pdbx_description
1 polymer ?
#
loop_
_entity_poly.entity_id
_entity_poly.type
_entity_poly.pdbx_seq_one_letter_code
_entity_poly.pdbx_strand_id
1 'polypeptide(L)' 'QREFAPVLAASAVAAGANGVFIETHPDPDRAWSDGPNMIPLDQMPRLLKRLVGIREAAR' A
#
# COMPACT_ATOMS: atom_id res chain seq x y z
N GLN A 1 -10.51 -1.85 6.35
CA GLN A 1 -11.11 -1.57 5.02
C GLN A 1 -9.97 -1.46 4.02
N ARG A 2 -9.79 -2.52 3.23
CA ARG A 2 -8.71 -2.71 2.24
C ARG A 2 -8.57 -1.54 1.28
N GLU A 3 -9.69 -0.94 0.89
CA GLU A 3 -9.79 0.18 -0.05
C GLU A 3 -9.06 1.44 0.42
N PHE A 4 -8.89 1.62 1.73
CA PHE A 4 -8.21 2.80 2.27
C PHE A 4 -6.70 2.65 2.33
N ALA A 5 -6.17 1.42 2.37
CA ALA A 5 -4.73 1.18 2.55
C ALA A 5 -3.88 1.86 1.45
N PRO A 6 -4.20 1.77 0.14
CA PRO A 6 -3.47 2.49 -0.91
C PRO A 6 -3.50 4.02 -0.76
N VAL A 7 -4.65 4.57 -0.35
CA VAL A 7 -4.83 6.02 -0.18
C VAL A 7 -4.04 6.51 1.01
N LEU A 8 -4.11 5.81 2.15
CA LEU A 8 -3.35 6.15 3.36
C LEU A 8 -1.85 6.05 3.14
N ALA A 9 -1.37 5.03 2.42
CA ALA A 9 0.04 4.90 2.06
C ALA A 9 0.50 6.08 1.18
N ALA A 10 -0.30 6.47 0.18
CA ALA A 10 -0.01 7.63 -0.67
C ALA A 10 0.02 8.94 0.14
N SER A 11 -0.94 9.14 1.04
CA SER A 11 -0.98 10.31 1.93
C SER A 11 0.23 10.35 2.87
N ALA A 12 0.64 9.21 3.44
CA ALA A 12 1.82 9.13 4.31
C ALA A 12 3.10 9.53 3.55
N VAL A 13 3.30 9.01 2.34
CA VAL A 13 4.45 9.38 1.50
C VAL A 13 4.40 10.86 1.13
N ALA A 14 3.24 11.39 0.72
CA ALA A 14 3.09 12.82 0.39
C ALA A 14 3.34 13.72 1.61
N ALA A 15 2.99 13.28 2.81
CA ALA A 15 3.24 14.00 4.06
C ALA A 15 4.71 13.91 4.56
N GLY A 16 5.59 13.19 3.85
CA GLY A 16 7.02 13.12 4.16
C GLY A 16 7.46 11.91 4.98
N ALA A 17 6.65 10.84 5.06
CA ALA A 17 7.07 9.60 5.71
C ALA A 17 8.33 9.01 5.02
N ASN A 18 9.29 8.51 5.81
CA ASN A 18 10.51 7.93 5.26
C ASN A 18 10.31 6.56 4.60
N GLY A 19 9.22 5.86 4.97
CA GLY A 19 8.82 4.57 4.44
C GLY A 19 7.39 4.21 4.84
N VAL A 20 6.89 3.11 4.26
CA VAL A 20 5.57 2.52 4.57
C VAL A 20 5.74 1.03 4.83
N PHE A 21 4.93 0.50 5.74
CA PHE A 21 4.77 -0.93 5.96
C PHE A 21 3.41 -1.37 5.42
N ILE A 22 3.37 -2.41 4.60
CA ILE A 22 2.16 -2.88 3.92
C ILE A 22 2.13 -4.40 3.98
N GLU A 23 1.07 -4.97 4.54
CA GLU A 23 0.80 -6.40 4.47
C GLU A 23 0.12 -6.76 3.14
N THR A 24 0.45 -7.94 2.62
CA THR A 24 -0.05 -8.42 1.34
C THR A 24 -0.21 -9.92 1.33
N HIS A 25 -1.09 -10.43 0.46
CA HIS A 25 -1.32 -11.86 0.29
C HIS A 25 -1.71 -12.14 -1.18
N PRO A 26 -1.34 -13.31 -1.75
CA PRO A 26 -1.82 -13.72 -3.07
C PRO A 26 -3.34 -13.81 -3.16
N ASP A 27 -3.99 -14.20 -2.06
CA ASP A 27 -5.44 -14.31 -1.93
C ASP A 27 -5.88 -13.81 -0.53
N PRO A 28 -6.06 -12.49 -0.33
CA PRO A 28 -6.36 -11.93 0.98
C PRO A 28 -7.61 -12.52 1.65
N ASP A 29 -8.58 -13.02 0.88
CA ASP A 29 -9.83 -13.56 1.43
C ASP A 29 -9.62 -14.96 2.04
N ARG A 30 -8.47 -15.59 1.78
CA ARG A 30 -8.03 -16.86 2.39
C ARG A 30 -6.87 -16.69 3.38
N ALA A 31 -6.49 -15.47 3.72
CA ALA A 31 -5.44 -15.22 4.70
C ALA A 31 -5.89 -15.68 6.10
N TRP A 32 -4.99 -16.30 6.86
CA TRP A 32 -5.28 -16.76 8.23
C TRP A 32 -5.34 -15.63 9.26
N SER A 33 -4.76 -14.47 8.94
CA SER A 33 -4.83 -13.24 9.72
C SER A 33 -4.93 -12.05 8.77
N ASP A 34 -5.64 -11.01 9.20
CA ASP A 34 -5.66 -9.67 8.60
C ASP A 34 -6.02 -9.56 7.10
N GLY A 35 -6.59 -10.60 6.50
CA GLY A 35 -7.05 -10.63 5.11
C GLY A 35 -7.89 -9.41 4.67
N PRO A 36 -8.85 -8.92 5.46
CA PRO A 36 -9.62 -7.71 5.15
C PRO A 36 -8.81 -6.40 5.12
N ASN A 37 -7.56 -6.41 5.60
CA ASN A 37 -6.64 -5.27 5.60
C ASN A 37 -5.54 -5.40 4.53
N MET A 38 -5.21 -6.63 4.12
CA MET A 38 -4.15 -6.90 3.14
C MET A 38 -4.52 -6.47 1.73
N ILE A 39 -3.52 -5.89 1.03
CA ILE A 39 -3.61 -5.57 -0.39
C ILE A 39 -3.25 -6.82 -1.20
N PRO A 40 -4.00 -7.18 -2.27
CA PRO A 40 -3.63 -8.28 -3.16
C PRO A 40 -2.21 -8.11 -3.72
N LEU A 41 -1.43 -9.19 -3.71
CA LEU A 41 -0.01 -9.16 -4.08
C LEU A 41 0.24 -8.68 -5.52
N ASP A 42 -0.65 -9.03 -6.43
CA ASP A 42 -0.60 -8.62 -7.84
C ASP A 42 -0.78 -7.11 -8.05
N GLN A 43 -1.37 -6.40 -7.10
CA GLN A 43 -1.52 -4.94 -7.14
C GLN A 43 -0.29 -4.19 -6.63
N MET A 44 0.62 -4.88 -5.92
CA MET A 44 1.78 -4.26 -5.29
C MET A 44 2.70 -3.51 -6.27
N PRO A 45 3.03 -4.04 -7.47
CA PRO A 45 3.88 -3.31 -8.42
C PRO A 45 3.32 -1.95 -8.84
N ARG A 46 2.00 -1.88 -9.06
CA ARG A 46 1.32 -0.63 -9.42
C ARG A 46 1.32 0.35 -8.25
N LEU A 47 1.04 -0.13 -7.04
CA LEU A 47 1.05 0.69 -5.84
C LEU A 47 2.44 1.26 -5.57
N LEU A 48 3.48 0.43 -5.55
CA LEU A 48 4.86 0.86 -5.31
C LEU A 48 5.33 1.89 -6.33
N LYS A 49 5.02 1.68 -7.62
CA LYS A 49 5.33 2.66 -8.68
C LYS A 49 4.67 4.02 -8.41
N ARG A 50 3.42 4.01 -7.94
CA ARG A 50 2.70 5.24 -7.56
C ARG A 50 3.35 5.91 -6.34
N LEU A 51 3.68 5.16 -5.29
CA LEU A 51 4.29 5.71 -4.07
C LEU A 51 5.66 6.32 -4.34
N VAL A 52 6.50 5.67 -5.15
CA VAL A 52 7.79 6.23 -5.59
C VAL A 52 7.56 7.51 -6.38
N GLY A 53 6.61 7.52 -7.33
CA GLY A 53 6.28 8.73 -8.09
C GLY A 53 5.86 9.91 -7.21
N ILE A 54 5.05 9.65 -6.17
CA ILE A 54 4.66 10.69 -5.20
C ILE A 54 5.88 11.19 -4.42
N ARG A 55 6.72 10.27 -3.93
CA ARG A 55 7.93 10.62 -3.17
C ARG A 55 8.86 11.54 -3.97
N GLU A 56 9.07 11.25 -5.24
CA GLU A 56 9.94 12.06 -6.10
C GLU A 56 9.32 13.43 -6.41
N ALA A 57 7.98 13.52 -6.54
CA ALA A 57 7.29 14.79 -6.81
C ALA A 57 7.10 15.69 -5.57
N ALA A 58 7.08 15.11 -4.38
CA ALA A 58 6.92 15.83 -3.11
C ALA A 58 8.25 16.30 -2.49
N ARG A 59 9.38 15.98 -3.12
CA ARG A 59 10.72 16.47 -2.79
C ARG A 59 11.03 17.74 -3.56
#